data_AF-A0A9P7AQU2-F1
#
_entry.id   AF-A0A9P7AQU2-F1
#
_cell.length_a   1.000
_cell.length_b   1.000
_cell.length_c   1.000
_cell.angle_alpha   90.00
_cell.angle_beta   90.00
_cell.angle_gamma   90.00
#
_symmetry.space_group_name_H-M   'P 1'
#
loop_
_entity.id
_entity.type
_entity.pdbx_description
1 polymer ?
#
loop_
_entity_poly.entity_id
_entity_poly.type
_entity_poly.pdbx_seq_one_letter_code
_entity_poly.pdbx_strand_id
1 'polypeptide(L)'
;MMIIPSPRYTTLDVRIHAIWEESRKYYARHREAINAQRHHPCTAKTRCRRTNKCDDEPASDLPLITRVAKLFEPHDSDSDNETEGMDEPQTLAECLAILKETKDAFVSLVKSPTEFVQGVLMKFLDTIPDDAAETRTIQKGDITTIQDAINSIEDLHCEVHRGLDTILEMCGVCDEWKAGNDICQSMRLVVTQLDDILCHASMSGVTEVAIAYELGELMYQRNDY
;
A
#
# COMPACT_ATOMS: atom_id res chain seq x y z
N MET A 1 3.77 41.04 39.69
CA MET A 1 4.68 39.95 39.30
C MET A 1 4.51 39.78 37.79
N MET A 2 5.41 40.35 36.99
CA MET A 2 5.34 40.26 35.52
C MET A 2 6.05 38.98 35.09
N ILE A 3 5.32 38.08 34.43
CA ILE A 3 5.89 36.90 33.78
C ILE A 3 6.52 37.40 32.47
N ILE A 4 7.84 37.49 32.45
CA ILE A 4 8.60 37.76 31.22
C ILE A 4 8.62 36.43 30.43
N PRO A 5 8.07 36.35 29.21
CA PRO A 5 8.15 35.14 28.41
C PRO A 5 9.62 34.85 28.09
N SER A 6 10.05 33.61 28.34
CA SER A 6 11.39 33.13 28.02
C SER A 6 11.62 33.19 26.50
N PRO A 7 12.72 33.79 26.02
CA PRO A 7 12.98 34.05 24.58
C PRO A 7 13.34 32.79 23.76
N ARG A 8 13.15 31.58 24.30
CA ARG A 8 13.57 30.33 23.65
C ARG A 8 12.54 29.71 22.70
N TYR A 9 11.25 30.03 22.88
CA TYR A 9 10.17 29.50 22.04
C TYR A 9 10.09 30.18 20.67
N THR A 10 10.47 31.45 20.57
CA THR A 10 10.38 32.23 19.33
C THR A 10 11.38 31.80 18.25
N THR A 11 12.50 31.18 18.62
CA THR A 11 13.56 30.79 17.67
C THR A 11 13.34 29.44 17.02
N LEU A 12 12.61 28.51 17.66
CA LEU A 12 12.28 27.21 17.07
C LEU A 12 11.17 27.37 16.03
N ASP A 13 10.10 28.09 16.38
CA ASP A 13 9.01 28.39 15.44
C ASP A 13 9.49 29.16 14.22
N VAL A 14 10.38 30.15 14.38
CA VAL A 14 10.97 30.90 13.25
C VAL A 14 11.86 30.01 12.37
N ARG A 15 12.57 29.02 12.95
CA ARG A 15 13.43 28.09 12.19
C ARG A 15 12.62 27.04 11.45
N ILE A 16 11.61 26.48 12.10
CA ILE A 16 10.64 25.57 11.48
C ILE A 16 9.93 26.31 10.34
N HIS A 17 9.51 27.56 10.56
CA HIS A 17 8.85 28.37 9.54
C HIS A 17 9.79 28.72 8.37
N ALA A 18 11.09 28.94 8.59
CA ALA A 18 12.06 29.21 7.52
C ALA A 18 12.38 27.98 6.67
N ILE A 19 12.61 26.81 7.31
CA ILE A 19 12.77 25.52 6.62
C ILE A 19 11.49 25.16 5.86
N TRP A 20 10.33 25.43 6.46
CA TRP A 20 9.01 25.25 5.85
C TRP A 20 8.80 26.15 4.64
N GLU A 21 9.21 27.43 4.67
CA GLU A 21 9.04 28.34 3.54
C GLU A 21 9.93 27.96 2.35
N GLU A 22 11.12 27.43 2.62
CA GLU A 22 12.05 26.96 1.59
C GLU A 22 11.59 25.63 0.97
N SER A 23 11.15 24.67 1.79
CA SER A 23 10.55 23.42 1.34
C SER A 23 9.22 23.64 0.62
N ARG A 24 8.39 24.59 1.05
CA ARG A 24 7.15 24.98 0.34
C ARG A 24 7.45 25.56 -1.04
N LYS A 25 8.49 26.40 -1.16
CA LYS A 25 8.95 26.92 -2.46
C LYS A 25 9.56 25.84 -3.34
N TYR A 26 10.19 24.82 -2.75
CA TYR A 26 10.67 23.65 -3.47
C TYR A 26 9.51 22.82 -3.99
N TYR A 27 8.55 22.47 -3.13
CA TYR A 27 7.37 21.70 -3.48
C TYR A 27 6.54 22.40 -4.56
N ALA A 28 6.24 23.70 -4.40
CA ALA A 28 5.52 24.47 -5.40
C ALA A 28 6.21 24.46 -6.79
N ARG A 29 7.54 24.37 -6.84
CA ARG A 29 8.31 24.28 -8.08
C ARG A 29 8.32 22.88 -8.71
N HIS A 30 8.18 21.83 -7.90
CA HIS A 30 8.33 20.45 -8.34
C HIS A 30 7.02 19.65 -8.28
N ARG A 31 5.92 20.25 -7.81
CA ARG A 31 4.61 19.61 -7.63
C ARG A 31 4.15 18.87 -8.87
N GLU A 32 4.29 19.47 -10.05
CA GLU A 32 3.88 18.83 -11.30
C GLU A 32 4.77 17.63 -11.66
N ALA A 33 6.07 17.68 -11.40
CA ALA A 33 6.98 16.55 -11.61
C ALA A 33 6.73 15.42 -10.60
N ILE A 34 6.46 15.78 -9.34
CA ILE A 34 6.09 14.86 -8.26
C ILE A 34 4.75 14.18 -8.61
N ASN A 35 3.73 14.95 -9.00
CA ASN A 35 2.43 14.42 -9.41
C ASN A 35 2.53 13.62 -10.71
N ALA A 36 3.37 14.01 -11.66
CA ALA A 36 3.62 13.23 -12.88
C ALA A 36 4.31 11.89 -12.57
N GLN A 37 5.21 11.84 -11.58
CA GLN A 37 5.74 10.58 -11.06
C GLN A 37 4.67 9.72 -10.38
N ARG A 38 3.72 10.33 -9.67
CA ARG A 38 2.57 9.62 -9.05
C ARG A 38 1.56 9.09 -10.07
N HIS A 39 1.34 9.83 -11.15
CA HIS A 39 0.42 9.47 -12.23
C HIS A 39 1.10 8.72 -13.38
N HIS A 40 2.39 8.39 -13.25
CA HIS A 40 2.97 7.44 -14.18
C HIS A 40 2.25 6.12 -13.97
N PRO A 41 1.52 5.60 -14.98
CA PRO A 41 0.95 4.27 -14.88
C PRO A 41 2.12 3.35 -14.57
N CYS A 42 2.00 2.57 -13.50
CA CYS A 42 2.94 1.51 -13.22
C CYS A 42 2.99 0.63 -14.47
N THR A 43 3.97 0.85 -15.34
CA THR A 43 4.13 0.11 -16.58
C THR A 43 4.77 -1.23 -16.23
N ALA A 44 4.04 -2.06 -15.46
CA ALA A 44 4.06 -3.52 -15.36
C ALA A 44 5.38 -4.30 -15.55
N LYS A 45 6.56 -3.70 -15.46
CA LYS A 45 7.84 -4.35 -15.84
C LYS A 45 8.97 -4.10 -14.87
N THR A 46 8.76 -3.35 -13.81
CA THR A 46 9.82 -3.17 -12.81
C THR A 46 9.21 -3.10 -11.43
N ARG A 47 9.05 -4.29 -10.85
CA ARG A 47 9.22 -4.65 -9.42
C ARG A 47 8.14 -5.61 -8.91
N CYS A 48 7.92 -6.72 -9.62
CA CYS A 48 7.72 -7.99 -8.94
C CYS A 48 9.13 -8.57 -8.72
N ARG A 49 9.70 -8.31 -7.55
CA ARG A 49 11.01 -8.86 -7.18
C ARG A 49 10.94 -9.40 -5.77
N ARG A 50 10.11 -10.44 -5.59
CA ARG A 50 10.41 -11.53 -4.66
C ARG A 50 9.56 -12.76 -4.97
N THR A 51 10.32 -13.83 -5.23
CA THR A 51 10.01 -15.26 -5.19
C THR A 51 9.10 -15.88 -6.26
N ASN A 52 9.77 -16.74 -7.04
CA ASN A 52 9.31 -17.89 -7.81
C ASN A 52 8.89 -17.67 -9.27
N LYS A 53 9.81 -18.10 -10.15
CA LYS A 53 9.63 -18.70 -11.48
C LYS A 53 8.23 -18.49 -12.10
N CYS A 54 8.12 -17.43 -12.89
CA CYS A 54 7.25 -17.46 -14.06
C CYS A 54 8.19 -17.65 -15.25
N ASP A 55 8.13 -18.82 -15.88
CA ASP A 55 8.80 -19.03 -17.15
C ASP A 55 8.21 -18.05 -18.18
N ASP A 56 9.08 -17.23 -18.78
CA ASP A 56 8.75 -16.28 -19.83
C ASP A 56 8.34 -17.03 -21.11
N GLU A 57 7.03 -17.27 -21.31
CA GLU A 57 6.52 -17.56 -22.67
C GLU A 57 6.18 -16.25 -23.39
N PRO A 58 6.69 -16.03 -24.61
CA PRO A 58 6.38 -14.82 -25.37
C PRO A 58 4.89 -14.80 -25.74
N ALA A 59 4.25 -13.65 -25.54
CA ALA A 59 2.86 -13.38 -25.90
C ALA A 59 2.58 -13.81 -27.36
N SER A 60 1.94 -14.97 -27.49
CA SER A 60 1.44 -15.50 -28.75
C SER A 60 -0.01 -15.05 -28.95
N ASP A 61 -0.24 -14.32 -30.04
CA ASP A 61 -1.52 -13.82 -30.55
C ASP A 61 -2.40 -14.97 -31.09
N LEU A 62 -2.72 -15.94 -30.24
CA LEU A 62 -3.67 -17.00 -30.57
C LEU A 62 -5.01 -16.77 -29.84
N PRO A 63 -6.16 -16.93 -30.52
CA PRO A 63 -7.47 -16.80 -29.91
C PRO A 63 -7.67 -17.81 -28.77
N LEU A 64 -8.35 -17.37 -27.71
CA LEU A 64 -8.57 -18.11 -26.44
C LEU A 64 -9.03 -19.56 -26.61
N ILE A 65 -9.81 -19.86 -27.66
CA ILE A 65 -10.31 -21.21 -27.97
C ILE A 65 -9.17 -22.21 -28.26
N THR A 66 -8.06 -21.76 -28.85
CA THR A 66 -6.90 -22.62 -29.15
C THR A 66 -6.05 -22.90 -27.91
N ARG A 67 -6.11 -22.02 -26.88
CA ARG A 67 -5.40 -22.24 -25.61
C ARG A 67 -6.05 -23.33 -24.77
N VAL A 68 -7.37 -23.38 -24.74
CA VAL A 68 -8.13 -24.41 -24.00
C VAL A 68 -7.89 -25.80 -24.60
N ALA A 69 -7.73 -25.92 -25.94
CA ALA A 69 -7.45 -27.19 -26.58
C ALA A 69 -6.07 -27.78 -26.24
N LYS A 70 -5.07 -26.94 -25.91
CA LYS A 70 -3.73 -27.39 -25.50
C LYS A 70 -3.65 -27.83 -24.02
N LEU A 71 -4.62 -27.46 -23.19
CA LEU A 71 -4.70 -27.89 -21.79
C LEU A 71 -5.20 -29.34 -21.63
N PHE A 72 -5.65 -29.98 -22.71
CA PHE A 72 -6.18 -31.36 -22.70
C PHE A 72 -5.27 -32.38 -23.40
N GLU A 73 -4.04 -32.02 -23.79
CA GLU A 73 -3.07 -33.04 -24.20
C GLU A 73 -2.37 -33.63 -22.96
N PRO A 74 -2.40 -34.96 -22.75
CA PRO A 74 -1.74 -35.58 -21.62
C PRO A 74 -0.22 -35.51 -21.84
N HIS A 75 0.46 -34.70 -21.02
CA HIS A 75 1.91 -34.63 -20.98
C HIS A 75 2.38 -35.48 -19.80
N ASP A 76 2.84 -36.70 -20.08
CA ASP A 76 3.54 -37.53 -19.11
C ASP A 76 4.89 -36.88 -18.79
N SER A 77 5.06 -36.40 -17.56
CA SER A 77 6.38 -36.15 -16.99
C SER A 77 6.34 -36.19 -15.47
N ASP A 78 6.83 -37.31 -14.93
CA ASP A 78 7.18 -37.51 -13.53
C ASP A 78 8.16 -36.43 -13.06
N SER A 79 7.79 -35.68 -12.03
CA SER A 79 8.72 -34.85 -11.27
C SER A 79 8.14 -34.63 -9.87
N ASP A 80 8.44 -35.58 -8.98
CA ASP A 80 8.22 -35.44 -7.54
C ASP A 80 8.98 -34.23 -7.01
N ASN A 81 8.25 -33.15 -6.76
CA ASN A 81 8.72 -32.06 -5.92
C ASN A 81 7.60 -31.71 -4.95
N GLU A 82 7.63 -32.36 -3.79
CA GLU A 82 6.77 -32.09 -2.64
C GLU A 82 7.02 -30.64 -2.18
N THR A 83 6.33 -29.71 -2.85
CA THR A 83 6.13 -28.37 -2.38
C THR A 83 4.98 -28.49 -1.41
N GLU A 84 5.21 -28.21 -0.11
CA GLU A 84 4.14 -28.14 0.89
C GLU A 84 3.07 -27.17 0.38
N GLY A 85 2.02 -27.74 -0.21
CA GLY A 85 0.91 -27.00 -0.77
C GLY A 85 0.16 -26.36 0.37
N MET A 86 0.09 -25.03 0.38
CA MET A 86 -1.08 -24.41 0.99
C MET A 86 -2.29 -24.94 0.22
N ASP A 87 -3.06 -25.82 0.85
CA ASP A 87 -4.24 -26.43 0.25
C ASP A 87 -5.08 -25.34 -0.43
N GLU A 88 -5.20 -25.42 -1.75
CA GLU A 88 -6.14 -24.59 -2.50
C GLU A 88 -7.55 -24.93 -2.03
N PRO A 89 -8.41 -23.93 -1.77
CA PRO A 89 -9.78 -24.21 -1.36
C PRO A 89 -10.48 -25.02 -2.46
N GLN A 90 -10.94 -26.21 -2.12
CA GLN A 90 -11.48 -27.17 -3.09
C GLN A 90 -12.99 -27.04 -3.25
N THR A 91 -13.65 -26.33 -2.33
CA THR A 91 -15.11 -26.16 -2.34
C THR A 91 -15.53 -24.69 -2.24
N LEU A 92 -16.72 -24.38 -2.78
CA LEU A 92 -17.33 -23.05 -2.63
C LEU A 92 -17.52 -22.68 -1.16
N ALA A 93 -17.85 -23.64 -0.29
CA ALA A 93 -18.02 -23.40 1.14
C ALA A 93 -16.70 -22.96 1.80
N GLU A 94 -15.57 -23.57 1.44
CA GLU A 94 -14.24 -23.17 1.91
C GLU A 94 -13.86 -21.78 1.40
N CYS A 95 -14.12 -21.48 0.12
CA CYS A 95 -13.83 -20.15 -0.45
C CYS A 95 -14.61 -19.06 0.29
N LEU A 96 -15.89 -19.29 0.56
CA LEU A 96 -16.74 -18.35 1.30
C LEU A 96 -16.28 -18.21 2.77
N ALA A 97 -15.77 -19.27 3.38
CA ALA A 97 -15.18 -19.21 4.71
C ALA A 97 -13.92 -18.33 4.71
N ILE A 98 -13.00 -18.52 3.76
CA ILE A 98 -11.81 -17.68 3.58
C ILE A 98 -12.20 -16.21 3.40
N LEU A 99 -13.13 -15.90 2.49
CA LEU A 99 -13.60 -14.53 2.28
C LEU A 99 -14.12 -13.89 3.55
N LYS A 100 -14.91 -14.65 4.32
CA LYS A 100 -15.50 -14.16 5.56
C LYS A 100 -14.43 -13.93 6.64
N GLU A 101 -13.57 -14.91 6.87
CA GLU A 101 -12.51 -14.82 7.89
C GLU A 101 -11.55 -13.66 7.59
N THR A 102 -11.13 -13.53 6.34
CA THR A 102 -10.22 -12.45 5.93
C THR A 102 -10.88 -11.09 5.95
N LYS A 103 -12.18 -10.99 5.59
CA LYS A 103 -12.97 -9.77 5.79
C LYS A 103 -13.02 -9.39 7.27
N ASP A 104 -13.35 -10.34 8.14
CA ASP A 104 -13.48 -10.08 9.57
C ASP A 104 -12.13 -9.65 10.17
N ALA A 105 -11.03 -10.27 9.73
CA ALA A 105 -9.67 -9.86 10.08
C ALA A 105 -9.34 -8.45 9.60
N PHE A 106 -9.65 -8.11 8.35
CA PHE A 106 -9.45 -6.76 7.79
C PHE A 106 -10.25 -5.71 8.54
N VAL A 107 -11.54 -5.96 8.79
CA VAL A 107 -12.42 -5.04 9.54
C VAL A 107 -11.93 -4.87 10.98
N SER A 108 -11.46 -5.94 11.62
CA SER A 108 -10.87 -5.87 12.97
C SER A 108 -9.59 -5.05 13.03
N LEU A 109 -8.73 -5.20 12.01
CA LEU A 109 -7.45 -4.50 11.90
C LEU A 109 -7.64 -3.01 11.59
N VAL A 110 -8.43 -2.72 10.56
CA VAL A 110 -8.55 -1.37 10.00
C VAL A 110 -9.63 -0.57 10.73
N LYS A 111 -10.79 -1.17 11.02
CA LYS A 111 -12.04 -0.53 11.54
C LYS A 111 -12.58 0.60 10.65
N SER A 112 -11.78 1.61 10.40
CA SER A 112 -11.98 2.73 9.47
C SER A 112 -10.67 2.94 8.68
N PRO A 113 -10.71 2.86 7.33
CA PRO A 113 -9.53 3.07 6.47
C PRO A 113 -8.74 4.34 6.82
N THR A 114 -9.46 5.46 6.94
CA THR A 114 -8.86 6.77 7.24
C THR A 114 -8.21 6.80 8.62
N GLU A 115 -8.87 6.27 9.65
CA GLU A 115 -8.33 6.26 11.02
C GLU A 115 -7.12 5.33 11.13
N PHE A 116 -7.14 4.20 10.43
CA PHE A 116 -6.02 3.27 10.38
C PHE A 116 -4.78 3.92 9.76
N VAL A 117 -4.93 4.52 8.57
CA VAL A 117 -3.84 5.21 7.87
C VAL A 117 -3.29 6.37 8.69
N GLN A 118 -4.17 7.18 9.28
CA GLN A 118 -3.77 8.26 10.18
C GLN A 118 -3.02 7.72 11.41
N GLY A 119 -3.47 6.60 11.98
CA GLY A 119 -2.79 5.93 13.09
C GLY A 119 -1.39 5.45 12.73
N VAL A 120 -1.20 4.90 11.53
CA VAL A 120 0.12 4.50 11.01
C VAL A 120 1.02 5.72 10.81
N LEU A 121 0.49 6.81 10.26
CA LEU A 121 1.22 8.07 10.12
C LEU A 121 1.71 8.59 11.48
N MET A 122 0.85 8.60 12.50
CA MET A 122 1.23 9.08 13.84
C MET A 122 2.32 8.19 14.45
N LYS A 123 2.24 6.87 14.32
CA LYS A 123 3.31 5.97 14.78
C LYS A 123 4.63 6.23 14.07
N PHE A 124 4.60 6.51 12.77
CA PHE A 124 5.80 6.93 12.04
C PHE A 124 6.36 8.24 12.59
N LEU A 125 5.52 9.24 12.88
CA LEU A 125 5.96 10.52 13.44
C LEU A 125 6.53 10.38 14.85
N ASP A 126 6.00 9.48 15.67
CA ASP A 126 6.50 9.21 17.04
C ASP A 126 7.91 8.59 17.05
N THR A 127 8.39 8.04 15.93
CA THR A 127 9.74 7.47 15.81
C THR A 127 10.83 8.53 15.63
N ILE A 128 10.44 9.79 15.49
CA ILE A 128 11.34 10.90 15.21
C ILE A 128 11.83 11.49 16.53
N PRO A 129 13.14 11.57 16.77
CA PRO A 129 13.65 12.07 18.04
C PRO A 129 13.52 13.60 18.15
N ASP A 130 13.12 14.09 19.33
CA ASP A 130 12.82 15.51 19.62
C ASP A 130 14.02 16.47 19.43
N ASP A 131 15.26 15.96 19.52
CA ASP A 131 16.51 16.73 19.40
C ASP A 131 16.91 17.02 17.95
N ALA A 132 16.19 16.43 17.00
CA ALA A 132 16.58 16.43 15.61
C ALA A 132 16.38 17.80 14.91
N ALA A 133 15.73 18.76 15.58
CA ALA A 133 15.61 20.16 15.13
C ALA A 133 16.96 20.91 15.08
N GLU A 134 18.01 20.42 15.75
CA GLU A 134 19.32 21.09 15.77
C GLU A 134 20.25 20.68 14.62
N THR A 135 20.08 19.48 14.08
CA THR A 135 20.87 18.96 12.97
C THR A 135 20.16 19.24 11.64
N ARG A 136 20.79 20.03 10.75
CA ARG A 136 20.30 20.36 9.39
C ARG A 136 20.21 19.14 8.43
N THR A 137 20.16 17.93 8.95
CA THR A 137 20.07 16.69 8.20
C THR A 137 18.60 16.29 8.01
N ILE A 138 18.26 15.85 6.81
CA ILE A 138 16.94 15.29 6.49
C ILE A 138 16.68 14.12 7.44
N GLN A 139 15.75 14.29 8.37
CA GLN A 139 15.37 13.24 9.30
C GLN A 139 14.54 12.20 8.57
N LYS A 140 14.91 10.94 8.75
CA LYS A 140 14.13 9.80 8.29
C LYS A 140 13.52 9.16 9.52
N GLY A 141 12.21 9.29 9.66
CA GLY A 141 11.46 8.45 10.60
C GLY A 141 11.56 6.98 10.19
N ASP A 142 11.12 6.09 11.07
CA ASP A 142 11.17 4.67 10.82
C ASP A 142 10.10 4.22 9.82
N ILE A 143 10.51 4.14 8.55
CA ILE A 143 9.64 3.72 7.45
C ILE A 143 9.17 2.27 7.58
N THR A 144 9.81 1.43 8.42
CA THR A 144 9.36 0.04 8.59
C THR A 144 7.96 -0.03 9.17
N THR A 145 7.56 0.95 10.00
CA THR A 145 6.20 1.02 10.54
C THR A 145 5.14 1.10 9.43
N ILE A 146 5.42 1.86 8.36
CA ILE A 146 4.51 1.99 7.22
C ILE A 146 4.57 0.72 6.37
N GLN A 147 5.77 0.19 6.13
CA GLN A 147 5.96 -1.02 5.35
C GLN A 147 5.29 -2.24 5.99
N ASP A 148 5.41 -2.40 7.31
CA ASP A 148 4.80 -3.50 8.06
C ASP A 148 3.27 -3.42 8.00
N ALA A 149 2.71 -2.20 8.04
CA ALA A 149 1.28 -1.98 7.84
C ALA A 149 0.84 -2.37 6.43
N ILE A 150 1.60 -1.98 5.39
CA ILE A 150 1.33 -2.38 3.99
C ILE A 150 1.34 -3.90 3.86
N ASN A 151 2.42 -4.55 4.32
CA ASN A 151 2.57 -6.00 4.22
C ASN A 151 1.40 -6.72 4.91
N SER A 152 0.95 -6.25 6.08
CA SER A 152 -0.19 -6.85 6.79
C SER A 152 -1.51 -6.80 6.02
N ILE A 153 -1.74 -5.76 5.20
CA ILE A 153 -2.93 -5.64 4.35
C ILE A 153 -2.75 -6.44 3.06
N GLU A 154 -1.54 -6.48 2.49
CA GLU A 154 -1.22 -7.28 1.31
C GLU A 154 -1.36 -8.77 1.58
N ASP A 155 -0.97 -9.26 2.76
CA ASP A 155 -1.16 -10.64 3.18
C ASP A 155 -2.65 -11.01 3.18
N LEU A 156 -3.51 -10.15 3.76
CA LEU A 156 -4.96 -10.34 3.74
C LEU A 156 -5.51 -10.26 2.30
N HIS A 157 -5.01 -9.35 1.49
CA HIS A 157 -5.44 -9.20 0.09
C HIS A 157 -5.12 -10.46 -0.73
N CYS A 158 -3.95 -11.08 -0.54
CA CYS A 158 -3.59 -12.33 -1.20
C CYS A 158 -4.56 -13.46 -0.85
N GLU A 159 -4.94 -13.59 0.43
CA GLU A 159 -5.89 -14.61 0.88
C GLU A 159 -7.29 -14.41 0.29
N VAL A 160 -7.81 -13.16 0.29
CA VAL A 160 -9.11 -12.87 -0.36
C VAL A 160 -9.06 -13.16 -1.85
N HIS A 161 -7.98 -12.76 -2.54
CA HIS A 161 -7.85 -12.93 -3.98
C HIS A 161 -7.89 -14.41 -4.38
N ARG A 162 -7.21 -15.28 -3.62
CA ARG A 162 -7.25 -16.73 -3.84
C ARG A 162 -8.68 -17.27 -3.76
N GLY A 163 -9.43 -16.90 -2.72
CA GLY A 163 -10.83 -17.29 -2.59
C GLY A 163 -11.73 -16.75 -3.72
N LEU A 164 -11.46 -15.53 -4.19
CA LEU A 164 -12.17 -14.92 -5.32
C LEU A 164 -11.91 -15.61 -6.65
N ASP A 165 -10.66 -15.99 -6.93
CA ASP A 165 -10.29 -16.68 -8.17
C ASP A 165 -11.03 -18.01 -8.27
N THR A 166 -11.03 -18.81 -7.19
CA THR A 166 -11.75 -20.08 -7.16
C THR A 166 -13.27 -19.89 -7.30
N ILE A 167 -13.86 -18.87 -6.66
CA ILE A 167 -15.29 -18.55 -6.84
C ILE A 167 -15.58 -18.16 -8.30
N LEU A 168 -14.72 -17.35 -8.91
CA LEU A 168 -14.87 -16.93 -10.30
C LEU A 168 -14.84 -18.14 -11.25
N GLU A 169 -13.94 -19.08 -11.01
CA GLU A 169 -13.82 -20.32 -11.79
C GLU A 169 -15.04 -21.23 -11.62
N MET A 170 -15.53 -21.41 -10.38
CA MET A 170 -16.66 -22.29 -10.09
C MET A 170 -18.02 -21.71 -10.50
N CYS A 171 -18.22 -20.40 -10.30
CA CYS A 171 -19.54 -19.76 -10.31
C CYS A 171 -19.63 -18.54 -11.24
N GLY A 172 -18.52 -18.06 -11.80
CA GLY A 172 -18.47 -16.80 -12.55
C GLY A 172 -18.66 -15.56 -11.65
N VAL A 173 -19.10 -14.46 -12.26
CA VAL A 173 -19.33 -13.18 -11.55
C VAL A 173 -20.69 -13.22 -10.83
N CYS A 174 -20.73 -13.86 -9.66
CA CYS A 174 -21.89 -13.89 -8.77
C CYS A 174 -21.84 -12.77 -7.71
N ASP A 175 -22.83 -12.71 -6.82
CA ASP A 175 -22.93 -11.65 -5.81
C ASP A 175 -21.89 -11.82 -4.70
N GLU A 176 -21.53 -13.06 -4.36
CA GLU A 176 -20.46 -13.37 -3.42
C GLU A 176 -19.10 -12.92 -3.97
N TRP A 177 -18.84 -13.16 -5.26
CA TRP A 177 -17.64 -12.67 -5.93
C TRP A 177 -17.57 -11.14 -5.91
N LYS A 178 -18.67 -10.46 -6.24
CA LYS A 178 -18.71 -8.98 -6.21
C LYS A 178 -18.44 -8.45 -4.80
N ALA A 179 -19.08 -9.04 -3.79
CA ALA A 179 -18.88 -8.64 -2.41
C ALA A 179 -17.44 -8.85 -1.93
N GLY A 180 -16.79 -9.95 -2.33
CA GLY A 180 -15.36 -10.17 -2.07
C GLY A 180 -14.47 -9.18 -2.83
N ASN A 181 -14.79 -8.89 -4.09
CA ASN A 181 -14.06 -7.89 -4.87
C ASN A 181 -14.16 -6.49 -4.24
N ASP A 182 -15.31 -6.09 -3.70
CA ASP A 182 -15.46 -4.83 -2.98
C ASP A 182 -14.52 -4.73 -1.77
N ILE A 183 -14.32 -5.85 -1.05
CA ILE A 183 -13.35 -5.95 0.05
C ILE A 183 -11.92 -5.78 -0.46
N CYS A 184 -11.55 -6.45 -1.57
CA CYS A 184 -10.25 -6.25 -2.21
C CYS A 184 -10.03 -4.79 -2.62
N GLN A 185 -11.02 -4.11 -3.19
CA GLN A 185 -10.89 -2.69 -3.54
C GLN A 185 -10.66 -1.83 -2.29
N SER A 186 -11.35 -2.13 -1.18
CA SER A 186 -11.13 -1.43 0.09
C SER A 186 -9.71 -1.65 0.64
N MET A 187 -9.19 -2.88 0.59
CA MET A 187 -7.80 -3.20 0.96
C MET A 187 -6.80 -2.43 0.09
N ARG A 188 -7.00 -2.43 -1.23
CA ARG A 188 -6.16 -1.70 -2.18
C ARG A 188 -6.17 -0.20 -1.94
N LEU A 189 -7.31 0.38 -1.56
CA LEU A 189 -7.39 1.79 -1.20
C LEU A 189 -6.51 2.09 0.02
N VAL A 190 -6.58 1.27 1.07
CA VAL A 190 -5.73 1.43 2.27
C VAL A 190 -4.24 1.32 1.90
N VAL A 191 -3.86 0.31 1.11
CA VAL A 191 -2.46 0.15 0.65
C VAL A 191 -2.00 1.38 -0.12
N THR A 192 -2.82 1.88 -1.06
CA THR A 192 -2.46 3.06 -1.87
C THR A 192 -2.29 4.31 -0.99
N GLN A 193 -3.13 4.48 0.03
CA GLN A 193 -3.01 5.58 0.97
C GLN A 193 -1.73 5.49 1.83
N LEU A 194 -1.34 4.29 2.25
CA LEU A 194 -0.08 4.06 2.96
C LEU A 194 1.14 4.26 2.04
N ASP A 195 1.07 3.80 0.80
CA ASP A 195 2.12 3.99 -0.21
C ASP A 195 2.35 5.47 -0.52
N ASP A 196 1.30 6.30 -0.55
CA ASP A 196 1.45 7.76 -0.71
C ASP A 196 2.29 8.35 0.43
N ILE A 197 2.02 7.96 1.69
CA ILE A 197 2.81 8.38 2.85
C ILE A 197 4.25 7.87 2.74
N LEU A 198 4.44 6.59 2.39
CA LEU A 198 5.76 5.99 2.21
C LEU A 198 6.57 6.69 1.12
N CYS A 199 5.91 7.11 0.04
CA CYS A 199 6.52 7.87 -1.05
C CYS A 199 7.05 9.21 -0.55
N HIS A 200 6.21 10.00 0.13
CA HIS A 200 6.62 11.28 0.74
C HIS A 200 7.78 11.09 1.73
N ALA A 201 7.68 10.08 2.60
CA ALA A 201 8.71 9.76 3.58
C ALA A 201 10.04 9.36 2.91
N SER A 202 9.98 8.64 1.78
CA SER A 202 11.17 8.18 1.05
C SER A 202 11.86 9.27 0.25
N MET A 203 11.09 10.23 -0.29
CA MET A 203 11.62 11.29 -1.15
C MET A 203 12.42 12.34 -0.39
N SER A 204 11.90 12.81 0.76
CA SER A 204 12.49 13.93 1.48
C SER A 204 12.32 13.82 3.00
N GLY A 205 12.07 12.60 3.48
CA GLY A 205 11.97 12.32 4.91
C GLY A 205 10.71 12.91 5.52
N VAL A 206 10.80 13.17 6.82
CA VAL A 206 9.71 13.68 7.66
C VAL A 206 9.17 15.02 7.16
N THR A 207 10.05 15.91 6.70
CA THR A 207 9.68 17.29 6.33
C THR A 207 8.63 17.32 5.23
N GLU A 208 8.76 16.44 4.23
CA GLU A 208 7.82 16.37 3.11
C GLU A 208 6.47 15.79 3.56
N VAL A 209 6.50 14.74 4.40
CA VAL A 209 5.30 14.15 4.98
C VAL A 209 4.52 15.19 5.78
N ALA A 210 5.21 15.98 6.61
CA ALA A 210 4.59 17.04 7.40
C ALA A 210 3.97 18.15 6.53
N ILE A 211 4.68 18.59 5.48
CA ILE A 211 4.15 19.58 4.53
C ILE A 211 2.91 19.04 3.81
N ALA A 212 2.96 17.81 3.32
CA ALA A 212 1.84 17.18 2.65
C ALA A 212 0.63 17.02 3.57
N TYR A 213 0.85 16.66 4.83
CA TYR A 213 -0.20 16.56 5.85
C TYR A 213 -0.89 17.90 6.11
N GLU A 214 -0.10 18.97 6.33
CA GLU A 214 -0.61 20.33 6.59
C GLU A 214 -1.38 20.91 5.39
N LEU A 215 -0.94 20.59 4.18
CA LEU A 215 -1.60 21.05 2.95
C LEU A 215 -2.84 20.22 2.57
N GLY A 216 -3.16 19.15 3.31
CA GLY A 216 -4.25 18.24 2.95
C GLY A 216 -3.96 17.49 1.64
N GLU A 217 -2.68 17.26 1.33
CA GLU A 217 -2.24 16.66 0.08
C GLU A 217 -1.96 15.16 0.18
N LEU A 218 -2.04 14.57 1.39
CA LEU A 218 -2.02 13.12 1.53
C LEU A 218 -3.32 12.51 0.99
N MET A 219 -3.21 11.38 0.31
CA MET A 219 -4.33 10.76 -0.39
C MET A 219 -5.53 10.50 0.53
N TYR A 220 -5.30 10.06 1.77
CA TYR A 220 -6.37 9.75 2.72
C TYR A 220 -7.12 10.99 3.25
N GLN A 221 -6.56 12.20 3.08
CA GLN A 221 -7.18 13.45 3.53
C GLN A 221 -8.13 14.04 2.48
N ARG A 222 -8.04 13.59 1.23
CA ARG A 222 -8.92 14.03 0.15
C ARG A 222 -10.15 13.13 0.14
N ASN A 223 -11.30 13.69 0.51
CA ASN A 223 -12.61 13.01 0.55
C ASN A 223 -13.17 12.66 -0.86
N ASP A 224 -12.33 12.52 -1.88
CA ASP A 224 -12.76 12.42 -3.28
C ASP A 224 -12.93 10.96 -3.77
N TYR A 225 -13.09 9.99 -2.86
CA TYR A 225 -13.26 8.56 -3.18
C TYR A 225 -14.53 7.97 -2.60
#